data_AF-A0A5P1FLL3-F1
#
_entry.id   AF-A0A5P1FLL3-F1
#
_cell.length_a   1.000
_cell.length_b   1.000
_cell.length_c   1.000
_cell.angle_alpha   90.00
_cell.angle_beta   90.00
_cell.angle_gamma   90.00
#
_symmetry.space_group_name_H-M   'P 1'
#
loop_
_entity.id
_entity.type
_entity.pdbx_description
1 polymer ?
#
loop_
_entity_poly.entity_id
_entity_poly.type
_entity_poly.pdbx_seq_one_letter_code
_entity_poly.pdbx_strand_id
1 'polypeptide(L)'
;MATTSSALRVSSSLSSKLPNSEKNLSKFSQNLSLRSLNSICSKKSRLETNSQKNPVTASLFSTKASKDSERPSKVQKLHVYEINEGDRGSPAYLRLSQQPTNTLGDLVPFSNKLYHGNLEKRLGITAGLCVLIQHVPERNGDRYEAIYSFYFGDYGHISVQGPYLTYEETYLAVTGGSGIFEGVYGQVKLQQIVFPFKLFYTFELKGIPDLPKELLGTPIPPSPTAEPTPAAKAAEPHAALKNFTK
;
A
#
# COMPACT_ATOMS: atom_id res chain seq x y z
N MET A 1 47.49 -40.29 39.43
CA MET A 1 46.10 -40.79 39.54
C MET A 1 45.42 -40.43 38.24
N ALA A 2 45.17 -41.36 37.30
CA ALA A 2 44.02 -42.26 37.26
C ALA A 2 42.70 -41.47 37.30
N THR A 3 41.72 -41.57 36.39
CA THR A 3 41.40 -42.53 35.32
C THR A 3 40.15 -42.02 34.59
N THR A 4 40.05 -42.26 33.27
CA THR A 4 38.86 -42.60 32.44
C THR A 4 37.60 -41.71 32.46
N SER A 5 37.18 -41.16 31.30
CA SER A 5 36.21 -41.72 30.33
C SER A 5 34.77 -41.75 30.87
N SER A 6 33.78 -41.11 30.22
CA SER A 6 32.94 -41.80 29.22
C SER A 6 32.10 -40.82 28.40
N ALA A 7 31.95 -41.15 27.12
CA ALA A 7 31.00 -40.56 26.17
C ALA A 7 29.57 -41.06 26.41
N LEU A 8 28.57 -40.22 26.12
CA LEU A 8 27.21 -40.65 25.81
C LEU A 8 26.76 -40.01 24.50
N ARG A 9 26.80 -40.83 23.44
CA ARG A 9 26.05 -40.62 22.20
C ARG A 9 24.57 -40.83 22.49
N VAL A 10 23.72 -39.90 22.06
CA VAL A 10 22.33 -40.21 21.74
C VAL A 10 22.08 -39.78 20.30
N SER A 11 22.23 -40.76 19.42
CA SER A 11 21.64 -40.78 18.09
C SER A 11 20.17 -41.21 18.22
N SER A 12 19.23 -40.39 17.75
CA SER A 12 18.00 -40.93 17.17
C SER A 12 17.47 -39.99 16.10
N SER A 13 17.74 -40.39 14.87
CA SER A 13 17.07 -39.96 13.66
C SER A 13 15.61 -40.41 13.70
N LEU A 14 14.67 -39.48 13.66
CA LEU A 14 13.29 -39.74 13.27
C LEU A 14 13.01 -38.96 11.99
N SER A 15 13.39 -39.58 10.88
CA SER A 15 12.89 -39.26 9.55
C SER A 15 11.51 -39.91 9.42
N SER A 16 10.46 -39.12 9.60
CA SER A 16 9.11 -39.51 9.21
C SER A 16 8.88 -39.08 7.76
N LYS A 17 9.22 -39.98 6.83
CA LYS A 17 8.72 -39.96 5.46
C LYS A 17 7.22 -40.31 5.48
N LEU A 18 6.40 -39.44 4.92
CA LEU A 18 5.04 -39.73 4.47
C LEU A 18 4.76 -38.93 3.18
N PRO A 19 3.87 -39.42 2.30
CA PRO A 19 4.23 -39.72 0.92
C PRO A 19 3.88 -38.61 -0.07
N ASN A 20 4.67 -38.56 -1.15
CA ASN A 20 4.34 -37.87 -2.39
C ASN A 20 2.96 -38.32 -2.89
N SER A 21 2.01 -37.38 -2.91
CA SER A 21 0.84 -37.49 -3.79
C SER A 21 1.16 -36.70 -5.06
N GLU A 22 1.70 -37.41 -6.05
CA GLU A 22 1.74 -36.93 -7.43
C GLU A 22 0.30 -36.76 -7.92
N LYS A 23 -0.16 -35.51 -8.03
CA LYS A 23 -1.34 -35.19 -8.83
C LYS A 23 -0.88 -34.49 -10.09
N ASN A 24 -1.02 -35.25 -11.17
CA ASN A 24 -0.82 -34.89 -12.56
C ASN A 24 -1.27 -33.45 -12.89
N LEU A 25 -0.32 -32.70 -13.44
CA LEU A 25 -0.56 -31.54 -14.30
C LEU A 25 -1.38 -31.98 -15.51
N SER A 26 -2.67 -31.63 -15.53
CA SER A 26 -3.40 -31.56 -16.80
C SER A 26 -3.18 -30.18 -17.41
N LYS A 27 -2.45 -30.15 -18.53
CA LYS A 27 -2.27 -28.98 -19.37
C LYS A 27 -3.62 -28.60 -19.96
N PHE A 28 -4.26 -27.57 -19.42
CA PHE A 28 -5.42 -26.97 -20.05
C PHE A 28 -4.95 -25.99 -21.13
N SER A 29 -4.77 -26.52 -22.34
CA SER A 29 -4.59 -25.72 -23.55
C SER A 29 -5.96 -25.18 -23.96
N GLN A 30 -6.22 -23.90 -23.71
CA GLN A 30 -7.31 -23.19 -24.37
C GLN A 30 -6.73 -22.25 -25.41
N ASN A 31 -6.77 -22.72 -26.66
CA ASN A 31 -6.66 -21.90 -27.85
C ASN A 31 -7.82 -20.89 -27.86
N LEU A 32 -7.55 -19.65 -27.44
CA LEU A 32 -8.43 -18.53 -27.72
C LEU A 32 -8.16 -18.05 -29.15
N SER A 33 -8.95 -18.54 -30.11
CA SER A 33 -8.93 -17.97 -31.46
C SER A 33 -9.58 -16.58 -31.42
N LEU A 34 -8.77 -15.54 -31.68
CA LEU A 34 -9.27 -14.20 -31.95
C LEU A 34 -10.05 -14.23 -33.27
N ARG A 35 -11.39 -14.15 -33.21
CA ARG A 35 -12.21 -13.91 -34.39
C ARG A 35 -12.07 -12.44 -34.80
N SER A 36 -11.46 -12.25 -35.98
CA SER A 36 -11.45 -11.00 -36.73
C SER A 36 -12.86 -10.44 -36.90
N LEU A 37 -13.10 -9.23 -36.38
CA LEU A 37 -14.29 -8.45 -36.71
C LEU A 37 -14.04 -7.74 -38.04
N ASN A 38 -14.56 -8.32 -39.12
CA ASN A 38 -14.51 -7.72 -40.44
C ASN A 38 -15.42 -6.49 -40.53
N SER A 39 -14.87 -5.42 -41.09
CA SER A 39 -15.53 -4.15 -41.36
C SER A 39 -16.74 -4.31 -42.27
N ILE A 40 -17.84 -3.63 -41.92
CA ILE A 40 -18.93 -3.35 -42.86
C ILE A 40 -18.92 -1.85 -43.14
N CYS A 41 -18.25 -1.52 -44.23
CA CYS A 41 -18.41 -0.27 -44.95
C CYS A 41 -19.78 -0.29 -45.63
N SER A 42 -20.64 0.70 -45.34
CA SER A 42 -21.83 0.92 -46.16
C SER A 42 -22.08 2.41 -46.43
N LYS A 43 -21.89 2.74 -47.70
CA LYS A 43 -22.65 3.65 -48.57
C LYS A 43 -22.89 5.09 -48.08
N LYS A 44 -22.15 5.99 -48.72
CA LYS A 44 -22.45 7.42 -48.88
C LYS A 44 -23.83 7.59 -49.54
N SER A 45 -24.73 8.32 -48.91
CA SER A 45 -25.83 9.01 -49.57
C SER A 45 -25.58 10.51 -49.52
N ARG A 46 -25.59 11.11 -50.71
CA ARG A 46 -25.36 12.52 -51.01
C ARG A 46 -26.73 13.20 -50.97
N LEU A 47 -26.89 14.22 -50.13
CA LEU A 47 -28.04 15.13 -50.19
C LEU A 47 -27.51 16.55 -50.35
N GLU A 48 -27.98 17.19 -51.41
CA GLU A 48 -27.64 18.55 -51.80
C GLU A 48 -28.40 19.59 -50.98
N THR A 49 -27.84 20.78 -51.04
CA THR A 49 -28.05 21.99 -50.25
C THR A 49 -29.45 22.57 -50.28
N ASN A 50 -29.88 23.16 -49.15
CA ASN A 50 -30.63 24.41 -49.23
C ASN A 50 -30.19 25.39 -48.13
N SER A 51 -29.91 26.61 -48.56
CA SER A 51 -29.35 27.73 -47.78
C SER A 51 -30.48 28.54 -47.15
N GLN A 52 -30.52 28.62 -45.82
CA GLN A 52 -31.16 29.74 -45.13
C GLN A 52 -30.26 30.19 -43.96
N LYS A 53 -29.67 31.38 -44.13
CA LYS A 53 -28.87 32.07 -43.12
C LYS A 53 -29.81 32.81 -42.18
N ASN A 54 -30.06 32.24 -41.00
CA ASN A 54 -30.62 32.98 -39.88
C ASN A 54 -29.49 33.25 -38.87
N PRO A 55 -29.18 34.51 -38.50
CA PRO A 55 -28.22 34.78 -37.45
C PRO A 55 -28.87 34.47 -36.10
N VAL A 56 -28.57 33.29 -35.54
CA VAL A 56 -28.89 32.99 -34.14
C VAL A 56 -27.92 33.79 -33.28
N THR A 57 -28.46 34.79 -32.61
CA THR A 57 -27.80 35.56 -31.56
C THR A 57 -27.51 34.62 -30.40
N ALA A 58 -26.24 34.27 -30.18
CA ALA A 58 -25.80 33.53 -29.01
C ALA A 58 -25.91 34.46 -27.78
N SER A 59 -27.08 34.44 -27.14
CA SER A 59 -27.34 35.15 -25.90
C SER A 59 -26.66 34.44 -24.73
N LEU A 60 -25.59 35.06 -24.24
CA LEU A 60 -25.20 35.19 -22.83
C LEU A 60 -25.51 33.98 -21.93
N PHE A 61 -24.63 32.98 -21.95
CA PHE A 61 -24.43 32.19 -20.74
C PHE A 61 -23.86 33.13 -19.67
N SER A 62 -24.74 33.51 -18.73
CA SER A 62 -24.36 34.07 -17.45
C SER A 62 -23.31 33.16 -16.84
N THR A 63 -22.06 33.59 -16.83
CA THR A 63 -21.05 33.09 -15.90
C THR A 63 -21.49 33.53 -14.51
N LYS A 64 -22.44 32.79 -13.93
CA LYS A 64 -22.37 32.57 -12.48
C LYS A 64 -21.05 31.87 -12.30
N ALA A 65 -20.01 32.65 -12.00
CA ALA A 65 -18.85 32.13 -11.31
C ALA A 65 -19.42 31.36 -10.12
N SER A 66 -19.39 30.02 -10.23
CA SER A 66 -19.41 29.19 -9.04
C SER A 66 -18.37 29.84 -8.13
N LYS A 67 -18.74 30.12 -6.88
CA LYS A 67 -17.72 30.30 -5.86
C LYS A 67 -16.87 29.03 -5.97
N ASP A 68 -15.72 29.14 -6.65
CA ASP A 68 -14.70 28.13 -6.58
C ASP A 68 -14.42 28.04 -5.09
N SER A 69 -14.95 26.99 -4.48
CA SER A 69 -14.59 26.61 -3.13
C SER A 69 -13.12 26.24 -3.26
N GLU A 70 -12.24 27.24 -3.13
CA GLU A 70 -10.80 27.05 -3.20
C GLU A 70 -10.45 25.90 -2.26
N ARG A 71 -9.94 24.82 -2.84
CA ARG A 71 -9.57 23.62 -2.09
C ARG A 71 -8.59 24.04 -0.99
N PRO A 72 -8.80 23.65 0.28
CA PRO A 72 -7.95 24.08 1.38
C PRO A 72 -6.46 23.85 1.07
N SER A 73 -5.68 24.93 1.06
CA SER A 73 -4.23 24.88 0.74
C SER A 73 -3.35 24.60 1.96
N LYS A 74 -3.91 24.72 3.17
CA LYS A 74 -3.24 24.47 4.45
C LYS A 74 -2.72 23.04 4.51
N VAL A 75 -1.44 22.90 4.82
CA VAL A 75 -0.81 21.59 5.07
C VAL A 75 -1.11 21.14 6.50
N GLN A 76 -1.60 19.93 6.63
CA GLN A 76 -1.81 19.25 7.91
C GLN A 76 -0.89 18.04 8.00
N LYS A 77 -0.18 17.89 9.12
CA LYS A 77 0.73 16.76 9.32
C LYS A 77 0.07 15.65 10.12
N LEU A 78 0.13 14.43 9.59
CA LEU A 78 -0.32 13.20 10.26
C LEU A 78 0.87 12.25 10.37
N HIS A 79 1.09 11.69 11.56
CA HIS A 79 2.24 10.85 11.86
C HIS A 79 1.73 9.47 12.27
N VAL A 80 2.27 8.42 11.68
CA VAL A 80 1.83 7.04 11.95
C VAL A 80 3.01 6.09 11.93
N TYR A 81 2.90 5.01 12.71
CA TYR A 81 3.80 3.88 12.69
C TYR A 81 3.13 2.71 11.98
N GLU A 82 3.85 2.09 11.05
CA GLU A 82 3.48 0.81 10.45
C GLU A 82 4.37 -0.28 11.03
N ILE A 83 3.75 -1.32 11.59
CA ILE A 83 4.47 -2.38 12.29
C ILE A 83 3.97 -3.74 11.80
N ASN A 84 4.91 -4.54 11.30
CA ASN A 84 4.68 -5.96 11.05
C ASN A 84 4.93 -6.73 12.35
N GLU A 85 3.86 -7.20 12.99
CA GLU A 85 3.94 -7.98 14.22
C GLU A 85 4.10 -9.48 13.98
N GLY A 86 4.28 -9.91 12.72
CA GLY A 86 4.48 -11.31 12.35
C GLY A 86 3.22 -12.18 12.44
N ASP A 87 2.04 -11.58 12.64
CA ASP A 87 0.78 -12.28 12.91
C ASP A 87 -0.24 -12.21 11.76
N ARG A 88 0.15 -11.69 10.58
CA ARG A 88 -0.74 -11.49 9.41
C ARG A 88 -0.38 -12.33 8.18
N GLY A 89 0.63 -13.19 8.27
CA GLY A 89 1.17 -13.89 7.10
C GLY A 89 1.74 -12.93 6.04
N SER A 90 2.17 -11.74 6.47
CA SER A 90 2.69 -10.65 5.64
C SER A 90 4.18 -10.41 5.94
N PRO A 91 4.98 -10.02 4.93
CA PRO A 91 4.64 -9.97 3.52
C PRO A 91 4.58 -11.36 2.87
N ALA A 92 3.92 -11.47 1.72
CA ALA A 92 4.01 -12.64 0.86
C ALA A 92 5.00 -12.35 -0.28
N TYR A 93 6.21 -12.94 -0.24
CA TYR A 93 7.19 -12.73 -1.30
C TYR A 93 6.97 -13.70 -2.46
N LEU A 94 6.49 -13.19 -3.60
CA LEU A 94 6.23 -13.95 -4.81
C LEU A 94 7.42 -13.80 -5.78
N ARG A 95 8.30 -14.82 -5.78
CA ARG A 95 9.48 -14.88 -6.65
C ARG A 95 9.12 -15.32 -8.07
N LEU A 96 8.46 -14.43 -8.81
CA LEU A 96 7.98 -14.70 -10.17
C LEU A 96 9.10 -14.76 -11.20
N SER A 97 10.22 -14.07 -10.95
CA SER A 97 11.40 -14.07 -11.81
C SER A 97 12.10 -15.44 -11.89
N GLN A 98 11.90 -16.29 -10.87
CA GLN A 98 12.59 -17.57 -10.67
C GLN A 98 14.12 -17.44 -10.62
N GLN A 99 14.64 -16.23 -10.40
CA GLN A 99 16.06 -15.97 -10.27
C GLN A 99 16.53 -16.17 -8.82
N PRO A 100 17.80 -16.51 -8.60
CA PRO A 100 18.35 -16.64 -7.25
C PRO A 100 18.39 -15.29 -6.51
N THR A 101 18.62 -14.21 -7.26
CA THR A 101 18.64 -12.83 -6.78
C THR A 101 17.30 -12.15 -7.04
N ASN A 102 16.92 -11.27 -6.13
CA ASN A 102 15.76 -10.38 -6.28
C ASN A 102 15.84 -9.68 -7.64
N THR A 103 14.83 -9.89 -8.51
CA THR A 103 14.85 -9.42 -9.90
C THR A 103 13.53 -8.75 -10.28
N LEU A 104 13.60 -7.78 -11.20
CA LEU A 104 12.44 -7.07 -11.75
C LEU A 104 11.26 -8.03 -12.01
N GLY A 105 10.09 -7.67 -11.47
CA GLY A 105 8.85 -8.42 -11.64
C GLY A 105 8.50 -9.36 -10.47
N ASP A 106 9.39 -9.56 -9.50
CA ASP A 106 9.00 -10.16 -8.22
C ASP A 106 7.97 -9.25 -7.52
N LEU A 107 6.97 -9.87 -6.90
CA LEU A 107 5.84 -9.16 -6.30
C LEU A 107 5.78 -9.42 -4.81
N VAL A 108 5.43 -8.38 -4.05
CA VAL A 108 5.33 -8.45 -2.59
C VAL A 108 4.01 -7.85 -2.13
N PRO A 109 2.90 -8.61 -2.17
CA PRO A 109 1.69 -8.25 -1.43
C PRO A 109 1.99 -8.18 0.07
N PHE A 110 1.44 -7.17 0.75
CA PHE A 110 1.65 -6.99 2.18
C PHE A 110 0.45 -6.34 2.87
N SER A 111 0.36 -6.57 4.18
CA SER A 111 -0.54 -5.85 5.08
C SER A 111 0.03 -5.86 6.50
N ASN A 112 0.30 -4.68 7.06
CA ASN A 112 0.85 -4.50 8.40
C ASN A 112 -0.11 -3.73 9.30
N LYS A 113 0.12 -3.73 10.61
CA LYS A 113 -0.69 -2.97 11.56
C LYS A 113 -0.29 -1.50 11.53
N LEU A 114 -1.28 -0.63 11.66
CA LEU A 114 -1.10 0.82 11.67
C LEU A 114 -1.41 1.39 13.05
N TYR A 115 -0.47 2.18 13.57
CA TYR A 115 -0.52 2.81 14.89
C TYR A 115 -0.37 4.32 14.77
N HIS A 116 -0.90 5.02 15.78
CA HIS A 116 -0.77 6.46 15.91
C HIS A 116 0.70 6.87 16.09
N GLY A 117 1.06 8.10 15.71
CA GLY A 117 2.43 8.62 15.80
C GLY A 117 3.00 8.67 17.23
N ASN A 118 2.14 8.62 18.24
CA ASN A 118 2.54 8.52 19.64
C ASN A 118 2.53 7.08 20.19
N LEU A 119 2.21 6.08 19.37
CA LEU A 119 2.17 4.65 19.71
C LEU A 119 1.15 4.25 20.80
N GLU A 120 0.21 5.13 21.15
CA GLU A 120 -0.81 4.89 22.18
C GLU A 120 -2.15 4.36 21.62
N LYS A 121 -2.35 4.41 20.30
CA LYS A 121 -3.60 3.94 19.67
C LYS A 121 -3.36 3.07 18.43
N ARG A 122 -4.11 1.96 18.32
CA ARG A 122 -4.25 1.17 17.09
C ARG A 122 -5.22 1.86 16.14
N LEU A 123 -4.76 2.21 14.94
CA LEU A 123 -5.56 2.92 13.93
C LEU A 123 -6.21 1.98 12.92
N GLY A 124 -5.47 0.99 12.44
CA GLY A 124 -5.96 0.07 11.43
C GLY A 124 -4.85 -0.75 10.79
N ILE A 125 -4.77 -0.75 9.46
CA ILE A 125 -3.76 -1.50 8.69
C ILE A 125 -3.24 -0.70 7.49
N THR A 126 -2.08 -1.09 6.99
CA THR A 126 -1.71 -0.90 5.59
C THR A 126 -2.15 -2.12 4.78
N ALA A 127 -2.46 -1.93 3.50
CA ALA A 127 -2.65 -3.04 2.57
C ALA A 127 -2.34 -2.62 1.14
N GLY A 128 -1.54 -3.43 0.44
CA GLY A 128 -1.26 -3.22 -0.98
C GLY A 128 -0.15 -4.11 -1.51
N LEU A 129 0.58 -3.58 -2.50
CA LEU A 129 1.53 -4.32 -3.30
C LEU A 129 2.81 -3.51 -3.50
N CYS A 130 3.95 -4.17 -3.33
CA CYS A 130 5.24 -3.68 -3.82
C CYS A 130 5.66 -4.51 -5.05
N VAL A 131 6.07 -3.84 -6.12
CA VAL A 131 6.67 -4.44 -7.31
C VAL A 131 8.17 -4.21 -7.23
N LEU A 132 8.96 -5.28 -7.24
CA LEU A 132 10.41 -5.14 -7.25
C LEU A 132 10.86 -4.55 -8.58
N ILE A 133 11.62 -3.46 -8.53
CA ILE A 133 12.19 -2.78 -9.69
C ILE A 133 13.63 -3.23 -9.90
N GLN A 134 14.42 -3.23 -8.84
CA GLN A 134 15.85 -3.50 -8.93
C GLN A 134 16.41 -3.91 -7.56
N HIS A 135 17.26 -4.93 -7.55
CA HIS A 135 18.18 -5.19 -6.45
C HIS A 135 19.42 -4.30 -6.59
N VAL A 136 19.86 -3.67 -5.49
CA VAL A 136 20.97 -2.71 -5.45
C VAL A 136 22.05 -3.26 -4.50
N PRO A 137 23.01 -4.06 -5.01
CA PRO A 137 24.01 -4.73 -4.19
C PRO A 137 24.86 -3.77 -3.36
N GLU A 138 25.19 -2.60 -3.91
CA GLU A 138 26.04 -1.59 -3.27
C GLU A 138 25.40 -0.98 -2.02
N ARG A 139 24.07 -1.11 -1.90
CA ARG A 139 23.28 -0.66 -0.75
C ARG A 139 22.73 -1.81 0.09
N ASN A 140 23.04 -3.05 -0.28
CA ASN A 140 22.49 -4.27 0.33
C ASN A 140 20.96 -4.19 0.49
N GLY A 141 20.27 -3.80 -0.58
CA GLY A 141 18.85 -3.57 -0.52
C GLY A 141 18.18 -3.54 -1.88
N ASP A 142 16.90 -3.22 -1.87
CA ASP A 142 16.02 -3.31 -3.03
C ASP A 142 15.27 -2.00 -3.24
N ARG A 143 14.97 -1.71 -4.50
CA ARG A 143 14.05 -0.66 -4.92
C ARG A 143 12.73 -1.29 -5.34
N TYR A 144 11.65 -0.87 -4.71
CA TYR A 144 10.29 -1.21 -5.07
C TYR A 144 9.52 0.00 -5.59
N GLU A 145 8.55 -0.25 -6.46
CA GLU A 145 7.41 0.65 -6.69
C GLU A 145 6.24 0.14 -5.84
N ALA A 146 5.73 0.96 -4.95
CA ALA A 146 4.71 0.58 -3.98
C ALA A 146 3.38 1.28 -4.30
N ILE A 147 2.29 0.52 -4.25
CA ILE A 147 0.91 1.01 -4.38
C ILE A 147 0.09 0.38 -3.26
N TYR A 148 -0.38 1.20 -2.32
CA TYR A 148 -1.07 0.71 -1.13
C TYR A 148 -1.89 1.80 -0.45
N SER A 149 -2.70 1.38 0.53
CA SER A 149 -3.56 2.29 1.29
C SER A 149 -3.38 2.10 2.79
N PHE A 150 -3.63 3.18 3.53
CA PHE A 150 -3.65 3.26 4.99
C PHE A 150 -5.10 3.36 5.44
N TYR A 151 -5.58 2.38 6.19
CA TYR A 151 -6.96 2.31 6.65
C TYR A 151 -7.07 2.76 8.11
N PHE A 152 -8.02 3.66 8.38
CA PHE A 152 -8.22 4.32 9.68
C PHE A 152 -9.60 4.00 10.28
N GLY A 153 -10.11 2.78 10.06
CA GLY A 153 -11.44 2.37 10.53
C GLY A 153 -12.55 3.24 9.92
N ASP A 154 -13.46 3.71 10.76
CA ASP A 154 -14.61 4.54 10.35
C ASP A 154 -14.21 5.87 9.69
N TYR A 155 -12.98 6.35 9.86
CA TYR A 155 -12.52 7.60 9.23
C TYR A 155 -12.28 7.49 7.72
N GLY A 156 -12.12 6.28 7.19
CA GLY A 156 -11.78 6.03 5.78
C GLY A 156 -10.33 5.61 5.58
N HIS A 157 -9.78 5.93 4.41
CA HIS A 157 -8.41 5.55 4.05
C HIS A 157 -7.69 6.63 3.24
N ILE A 158 -6.36 6.56 3.22
CA ILE A 158 -5.47 7.34 2.36
C ILE A 158 -4.74 6.37 1.43
N SER A 159 -4.71 6.65 0.14
CA SER A 159 -3.98 5.84 -0.85
C SER A 159 -2.69 6.55 -1.26
N VAL A 160 -1.63 5.77 -1.45
CA VAL A 160 -0.32 6.27 -1.84
C VAL A 160 0.27 5.45 -2.99
N GLN A 161 1.16 6.10 -3.73
CA GLN A 161 1.95 5.47 -4.77
C GLN A 161 3.35 6.09 -4.84
N GLY A 162 4.37 5.27 -5.03
CA GLY A 162 5.72 5.75 -5.31
C GLY A 162 6.83 4.80 -4.86
N PRO A 163 8.07 5.31 -4.77
CA PRO A 163 9.23 4.48 -4.47
C PRO A 163 9.24 4.03 -3.01
N TYR A 164 9.55 2.76 -2.78
CA TYR A 164 9.96 2.23 -1.49
C TYR A 164 11.37 1.66 -1.61
N LEU A 165 12.32 2.27 -0.89
CA LEU A 165 13.72 1.84 -0.88
C LEU A 165 14.04 1.23 0.48
N THR A 166 14.62 0.02 0.50
CA THR A 166 14.91 -0.68 1.76
C THR A 166 16.16 -0.17 2.48
N TYR A 167 16.79 0.89 1.97
CA TYR A 167 18.10 1.36 2.42
C TYR A 167 18.14 2.88 2.69
N GLU A 168 17.09 3.63 2.35
CA GLU A 168 17.01 5.07 2.60
C GLU A 168 15.56 5.57 2.68
N GLU A 169 15.39 6.79 3.16
CA GLU A 169 14.08 7.45 3.24
C GLU A 169 13.56 7.80 1.84
N THR A 170 12.24 7.80 1.69
CA THR A 170 11.57 8.11 0.41
C THR A 170 10.37 9.01 0.61
N TYR A 171 9.87 9.57 -0.50
CA TYR A 171 8.60 10.27 -0.54
C TYR A 171 7.66 9.58 -1.53
N LEU A 172 6.45 9.27 -1.09
CA LEU A 172 5.39 8.72 -1.93
C LEU A 172 4.32 9.80 -2.15
N ALA A 173 3.67 9.75 -3.30
CA ALA A 173 2.54 10.62 -3.61
C ALA A 173 1.31 10.15 -2.83
N VAL A 174 0.57 11.10 -2.24
CA VAL A 174 -0.78 10.84 -1.73
C VAL A 174 -1.75 11.00 -2.90
N THR A 175 -2.32 9.89 -3.35
CA THR A 175 -3.12 9.83 -4.60
C THR A 175 -4.60 10.09 -4.37
N GLY A 176 -5.05 10.03 -3.12
CA GLY A 176 -6.43 10.30 -2.74
C GLY A 176 -6.80 9.64 -1.42
N GLY A 177 -8.10 9.66 -1.10
CA GLY A 177 -8.64 9.05 0.09
C GLY A 177 -10.16 9.03 0.09
N SER A 178 -10.73 8.49 1.17
CA SER A 178 -12.17 8.38 1.40
C SER A 178 -12.54 8.81 2.81
N GLY A 179 -13.84 8.95 3.09
CA GLY A 179 -14.33 9.39 4.40
C GLY A 179 -13.85 10.80 4.70
N ILE A 180 -13.22 11.03 5.85
CA ILE A 180 -12.67 12.36 6.19
C ILE A 180 -11.50 12.77 5.29
N PHE A 181 -10.93 11.81 4.55
CA PHE A 181 -9.82 12.02 3.62
C PHE A 181 -10.29 12.17 2.16
N GLU A 182 -11.60 12.30 1.92
CA GLU A 182 -12.11 12.56 0.57
C GLU A 182 -11.49 13.84 -0.01
N GLY A 183 -10.91 13.72 -1.22
CA GLY A 183 -10.23 14.85 -1.83
C GLY A 183 -8.92 15.24 -1.14
N VAL A 184 -8.24 14.32 -0.43
CA VAL A 184 -6.88 14.55 0.05
C VAL A 184 -5.84 14.47 -1.08
N TYR A 185 -4.79 15.26 -0.98
CA TYR A 185 -3.60 15.19 -1.84
C TYR A 185 -2.35 15.63 -1.08
N GLY A 186 -1.17 15.39 -1.64
CA GLY A 186 0.10 15.78 -1.05
C GLY A 186 1.16 14.70 -1.21
N GLN A 187 2.01 14.56 -0.21
CA GLN A 187 3.07 13.56 -0.18
C GLN A 187 3.21 12.97 1.22
N VAL A 188 3.84 11.82 1.32
CA VAL A 188 4.19 11.19 2.59
C VAL A 188 5.66 10.83 2.59
N LYS A 189 6.36 11.25 3.65
CA LYS A 189 7.73 10.79 3.91
C LYS A 189 7.68 9.42 4.55
N LEU A 190 8.32 8.42 3.95
CA LEU A 190 8.52 7.08 4.49
C LEU A 190 9.93 6.98 5.08
N GLN A 191 10.01 6.59 6.35
CA GLN A 191 11.26 6.34 7.07
C GLN A 191 11.28 4.91 7.57
N GLN A 192 12.28 4.14 7.14
CA GLN A 192 12.47 2.79 7.60
C GLN A 192 13.26 2.79 8.91
N ILE A 193 12.70 2.19 9.96
CA ILE A 193 13.34 2.14 11.28
C ILE A 193 14.06 0.81 11.47
N VAL A 194 13.32 -0.30 11.31
CA VAL A 194 13.84 -1.66 11.39
C VAL A 194 13.30 -2.42 10.20
N PHE A 195 14.14 -2.77 9.24
CA PHE A 195 13.72 -3.56 8.08
C PHE A 195 13.41 -5.03 8.46
N PRO A 196 12.33 -5.64 7.95
CA PRO A 196 11.15 -5.07 7.29
C PRO A 196 9.99 -4.80 8.27
N PHE A 197 10.27 -4.68 9.57
CA PHE A 197 9.28 -4.76 10.64
C PHE A 197 8.67 -3.43 11.09
N LYS A 198 9.38 -2.32 10.96
CA LYS A 198 8.98 -1.04 11.56
C LYS A 198 9.28 0.13 10.63
N LEU A 199 8.24 0.85 10.24
CA LEU A 199 8.31 2.04 9.41
C LEU A 199 7.56 3.19 10.09
N PHE A 200 7.98 4.42 9.79
CA PHE A 200 7.36 5.63 10.27
C PHE A 200 7.04 6.56 9.11
N TYR A 201 5.84 7.13 9.13
CA TYR A 201 5.34 7.99 8.08
C TYR A 201 5.01 9.38 8.61
N THR A 202 5.38 10.39 7.83
CA THR A 202 4.95 11.77 8.03
C THR A 202 4.20 12.23 6.80
N PHE A 203 2.88 12.26 6.88
CA PHE A 203 2.01 12.76 5.82
C PHE A 203 1.99 14.29 5.84
N GLU A 204 2.00 14.87 4.66
CA GLU A 204 1.77 16.30 4.42
C GLU A 204 0.48 16.44 3.60
N LEU A 205 -0.65 16.45 4.29
CA LEU A 205 -1.99 16.39 3.71
C LEU A 205 -2.52 17.78 3.39
N LYS A 206 -3.12 17.92 2.21
CA LYS A 206 -3.80 19.14 1.74
C LYS A 206 -5.20 18.79 1.22
N GLY A 207 -6.05 19.80 1.10
CA GLY A 207 -7.35 19.70 0.45
C GLY A 207 -8.47 19.07 1.26
N ILE A 208 -8.26 18.87 2.55
CA ILE A 208 -9.26 18.32 3.49
C ILE A 208 -9.51 19.29 4.65
N PRO A 209 -10.68 19.19 5.32
CA PRO A 209 -10.94 19.89 6.58
C PRO A 209 -9.93 19.55 7.68
N ASP A 210 -9.93 20.30 8.77
CA ASP A 210 -9.03 20.03 9.90
C ASP A 210 -9.22 18.60 10.44
N LEU A 211 -8.11 17.89 10.63
CA LEU A 211 -8.11 16.51 11.11
C LEU A 211 -8.72 16.41 12.52
N PRO A 212 -9.48 15.35 12.82
CA PRO A 212 -9.96 15.07 14.17
C PRO A 212 -8.80 15.03 15.17
N LYS A 213 -9.01 15.65 16.33
CA LYS A 213 -7.98 15.69 17.40
C LYS A 213 -7.50 14.30 17.83
N GLU A 214 -8.32 13.27 17.69
CA GLU A 214 -7.92 11.88 18.01
C GLU A 214 -6.82 11.32 17.08
N LEU A 215 -6.71 11.85 15.85
CA LEU A 215 -5.64 11.51 14.91
C LEU A 215 -4.43 12.44 15.04
N LEU A 216 -4.50 13.40 15.96
CA LEU A 216 -3.47 14.39 16.20
C LEU A 216 -2.86 14.15 17.59
N GLY A 217 -1.54 14.15 17.66
CA GLY A 217 -0.82 14.08 18.93
C GLY A 217 0.67 14.27 18.70
N THR A 218 1.39 14.49 19.79
CA THR A 218 2.86 14.64 19.74
C THR A 218 3.48 13.29 19.35
N PRO A 219 4.13 13.18 18.19
CA PRO A 219 4.71 11.91 17.77
C PRO A 219 5.92 11.56 18.64
N ILE A 220 6.11 10.27 18.90
CA ILE A 220 7.35 9.75 19.45
C ILE A 220 8.38 9.69 18.31
N PRO A 221 9.62 10.19 18.50
CA PRO A 221 10.65 10.13 17.48
C PRO A 221 10.92 8.70 16.99
N PRO A 222 11.09 8.48 15.67
CA PRO A 222 11.34 7.16 15.11
C PRO A 222 12.65 6.57 15.65
N SER A 223 12.56 5.43 16.32
CA SER A 223 13.72 4.71 16.84
C SER A 223 13.46 3.20 16.89
N PRO A 224 14.52 2.36 16.89
CA PRO A 224 14.36 0.91 17.04
C PRO A 224 13.61 0.50 18.30
N THR A 225 13.72 1.29 19.38
CA THR A 225 13.10 1.03 20.69
C THR A 225 11.67 1.56 20.82
N ALA A 226 11.16 2.32 19.85
CA ALA A 226 9.80 2.85 19.89
C ALA A 226 8.79 1.71 19.67
N GLU A 227 7.96 1.41 20.67
CA GLU A 227 6.99 0.30 20.64
C GLU A 227 5.57 0.79 20.97
N PRO A 228 4.51 0.19 20.38
CA PRO A 228 3.14 0.39 20.80
C PRO A 228 2.97 0.11 22.29
N THR A 229 2.14 0.90 22.95
CA THR A 229 1.72 0.59 24.33
C THR A 229 1.02 -0.79 24.38
N PRO A 230 1.09 -1.50 25.52
CA PRO A 230 0.40 -2.79 25.66
C PRO A 230 -1.10 -2.70 25.35
N ALA A 231 -1.77 -1.64 25.78
CA ALA A 231 -3.19 -1.40 25.50
C ALA A 231 -3.47 -1.21 24.00
N ALA A 232 -2.63 -0.47 23.28
CA ALA A 232 -2.76 -0.30 21.83
C ALA A 232 -2.52 -1.62 21.09
N LYS A 233 -1.53 -2.40 21.51
CA LYS A 233 -1.22 -3.70 20.92
C LYS A 233 -2.34 -4.72 21.14
N ALA A 234 -2.95 -4.70 22.33
CA ALA A 234 -4.14 -5.49 22.67
C ALA A 234 -5.43 -4.94 22.04
N ALA A 235 -5.38 -3.78 21.37
CA ALA A 235 -6.52 -3.07 20.81
C ALA A 235 -7.66 -2.87 21.83
N GLU A 236 -7.30 -2.48 23.05
CA GLU A 236 -8.28 -2.15 24.09
C GLU A 236 -9.21 -1.01 23.64
N PRO A 237 -10.48 -0.96 24.08
CA PRO A 237 -11.46 0.00 23.56
C PRO A 237 -11.06 1.48 23.61
N HIS A 238 -10.21 1.86 24.56
CA HIS A 238 -9.72 3.24 24.70
C HIS A 238 -8.44 3.52 23.88
N ALA A 239 -7.69 2.46 23.54
CA ALA A 239 -6.40 2.47 22.86
C ALA A 239 -6.50 1.95 21.41
N ALA A 240 -7.70 1.95 20.83
CA ALA A 240 -7.94 1.66 19.42
C ALA A 240 -9.00 2.62 18.87
N LEU A 241 -8.92 2.92 17.58
CA LEU A 241 -10.01 3.61 16.91
C LEU A 241 -11.27 2.76 16.93
N LYS A 242 -12.41 3.43 17.00
CA LYS A 242 -13.71 2.79 16.79
C LYS A 242 -13.70 2.10 15.42
N ASN A 243 -14.09 0.83 15.40
CA ASN A 243 -14.09 -0.02 14.20
C ASN A 243 -12.76 0.04 13.41
N PHE A 244 -11.62 0.09 14.12
CA PHE A 244 -10.32 0.03 13.47
C PHE A 244 -10.24 -1.16 12.50
N THR A 245 -9.62 -0.95 11.35
CA THR A 245 -9.48 -1.99 10.33
C THR A 245 -8.53 -3.08 10.84
N LYS A 246 -8.97 -4.34 10.75
CA LYS A 246 -8.27 -5.46 11.40
C LYS A 246 -7.20 -6.10 10.53
#